data_AF-A0A7Z7B1B7-F1
#
_entry.id   AF-A0A7Z7B1B7-F1
#
_cell.length_a   1.000
_cell.length_b   1.000
_cell.length_c   1.000
_cell.angle_alpha   90.00
_cell.angle_beta   90.00
_cell.angle_gamma   90.00
#
_symmetry.space_group_name_H-M   'P 1'
#
loop_
_entity.id
_entity.type
_entity.pdbx_description
1 polymer ?
#
loop_
_entity_poly.entity_id
_entity_poly.type
_entity_poly.pdbx_seq_one_letter_code
_entity_poly.pdbx_strand_id
1 'polypeptide(L)'
;MNNKQIIIICFVLVFVSLIVINEKAVESSNETSQNVHFEKIEINGDDGVNLQRFDSITKYDIVTVDPVAFMKDADSGKITIQLSGKEYKLELEPGILMNEGSKPEIYIYNGNVVGYSKSKARFTASEAGVIGWVDFGGILNIKYIIEQAGEIRRNGEKMEVDVVYRNVDVDSSGTPPSSDDQVYD
;
A
#
# COMPACT_ATOMS: atom_id res chain seq x y z
N MET A 1 63.99 -4.55 -45.74
CA MET A 1 63.74 -3.47 -46.74
C MET A 1 62.37 -2.89 -46.42
N ASN A 2 62.24 -1.93 -45.51
CA ASN A 2 62.41 -0.47 -45.66
C ASN A 2 61.50 0.19 -46.71
N ASN A 3 60.45 0.88 -46.23
CA ASN A 3 60.10 2.28 -46.51
C ASN A 3 58.76 2.60 -45.79
N LYS A 4 58.72 3.26 -44.61
CA LYS A 4 58.92 4.69 -44.29
C LYS A 4 58.05 5.65 -45.12
N GLN A 5 57.00 6.20 -44.49
CA GLN A 5 56.69 7.65 -44.24
C GLN A 5 55.47 7.66 -43.28
N ILE A 6 55.57 8.05 -41.99
CA ILE A 6 55.69 9.40 -41.38
C ILE A 6 54.52 10.33 -41.73
N ILE A 7 53.70 10.69 -40.72
CA ILE A 7 53.15 12.02 -40.36
C ILE A 7 52.35 11.81 -39.04
N ILE A 8 52.94 12.14 -37.88
CA ILE A 8 52.82 13.39 -37.09
C ILE A 8 51.43 13.51 -36.43
N ILE A 9 51.30 13.05 -35.17
CA ILE A 9 51.24 13.85 -33.92
C ILE A 9 49.99 14.74 -33.83
N CYS A 10 49.06 14.35 -32.95
CA CYS A 10 48.36 15.27 -32.06
C CYS A 10 48.30 14.63 -30.67
N PHE A 11 49.32 14.96 -29.87
CA PHE A 11 49.42 14.69 -28.45
C PHE A 11 48.71 15.85 -27.74
N VAL A 12 47.52 15.64 -27.16
CA VAL A 12 47.03 16.50 -26.06
C VAL A 12 46.32 15.61 -25.05
N LEU A 13 47.00 15.49 -23.90
CA LEU A 13 46.56 15.16 -22.54
C LEU A 13 45.06 15.44 -22.31
N VAL A 14 44.33 14.67 -21.49
CA VAL A 14 44.27 14.90 -20.04
C VAL A 14 43.90 13.61 -19.28
N PHE A 15 44.77 13.23 -18.34
CA PHE A 15 44.44 12.43 -17.17
C PHE A 15 43.56 13.29 -16.23
N VAL A 16 42.31 12.91 -15.96
CA VAL A 16 41.58 13.37 -14.77
C VAL A 16 41.14 12.16 -13.96
N SER A 17 41.90 11.97 -12.88
CA SER A 17 41.58 11.39 -11.57
C SER A 17 40.31 10.54 -11.40
N LEU A 18 40.52 9.31 -10.92
CA LEU A 18 39.58 8.62 -10.04
C LEU A 18 39.16 9.56 -8.89
N ILE A 19 37.88 9.86 -8.79
CA ILE A 19 37.27 10.24 -7.53
C ILE A 19 36.42 9.04 -7.10
N VAL A 20 36.93 8.31 -6.12
CA VAL A 20 36.11 7.39 -5.32
C VAL A 20 35.27 8.28 -4.41
N ILE A 21 34.04 8.57 -4.81
CA ILE A 21 33.05 9.15 -3.91
C ILE A 21 32.39 7.97 -3.20
N ASN A 22 32.87 7.70 -1.99
CA ASN A 22 32.19 6.83 -1.04
C ASN A 22 31.19 7.73 -0.29
N GLU A 23 30.06 8.01 -0.92
CA GLU A 23 28.93 8.66 -0.25
C GLU A 23 27.97 7.58 0.20
N LYS A 24 27.80 7.48 1.53
CA LYS A 24 26.61 6.88 2.12
C LYS A 24 25.41 7.51 1.44
N ALA A 25 24.70 6.75 0.62
CA ALA A 25 23.35 7.07 0.24
C ALA A 25 22.47 6.94 1.49
N VAL A 26 22.48 7.98 2.32
CA VAL A 26 21.31 8.38 3.10
C VAL A 26 20.50 9.24 2.13
N GLU A 27 19.76 8.59 1.25
CA GLU A 27 18.67 9.26 0.55
C GLU A 27 17.47 9.25 1.50
N SER A 28 17.44 10.30 2.31
CA SER A 28 16.20 10.85 2.86
C SER A 28 15.41 11.44 1.69
N SER A 29 14.65 10.60 0.98
CA SER A 29 13.61 11.09 0.09
C SER A 29 12.42 11.54 0.93
N ASN A 30 12.49 12.77 1.45
CA ASN A 30 11.28 13.56 1.71
C ASN A 30 10.77 14.03 0.34
N GLU A 31 10.25 13.11 -0.46
CA GLU A 31 9.18 13.45 -1.37
C GLU A 31 7.92 13.43 -0.53
N THR A 32 7.25 14.58 -0.43
CA THR A 32 5.95 14.70 0.20
C THR A 32 5.00 13.70 -0.48
N SER A 33 4.73 12.55 0.16
CA SER A 33 3.69 11.60 -0.21
C SER A 33 2.35 12.34 -0.20
N GLN A 34 1.98 12.96 -1.32
CA GLN A 34 0.66 13.54 -1.46
C GLN A 34 -0.33 12.38 -1.62
N ASN A 35 -1.10 12.16 -0.55
CA ASN A 35 -2.28 11.29 -0.49
C ASN A 35 -2.02 9.79 -0.66
N VAL A 36 -1.09 9.24 0.10
CA VAL A 36 -0.95 7.79 0.25
C VAL A 36 -1.88 7.33 1.37
N HIS A 37 -2.84 6.47 1.05
CA HIS A 37 -3.77 5.90 2.02
C HIS A 37 -3.21 4.62 2.65
N PHE A 38 -3.66 4.30 3.86
CA PHE A 38 -3.17 3.22 4.72
C PHE A 38 -1.72 3.43 5.20
N GLU A 39 -1.58 4.19 6.27
CA GLU A 39 -0.28 4.44 6.90
C GLU A 39 0.04 3.33 7.90
N LYS A 40 1.17 2.65 7.72
CA LYS A 40 1.64 1.65 8.68
C LYS A 40 2.04 2.32 9.99
N ILE A 41 1.59 1.73 11.10
CA ILE A 41 1.98 2.12 12.44
C ILE A 41 2.62 0.95 13.19
N GLU A 42 3.46 1.28 14.17
CA GLU A 42 3.94 0.34 15.17
C GLU A 42 3.22 0.59 16.49
N ILE A 43 2.85 -0.47 17.21
CA ILE A 43 2.27 -0.38 18.56
C ILE A 43 3.41 -0.33 19.57
N ASN A 44 3.38 0.68 20.44
CA ASN A 44 4.34 0.86 21.52
C ASN A 44 3.80 0.24 22.82
N GLY A 45 4.70 -0.07 23.76
CA GLY A 45 4.33 -0.66 25.05
C GLY A 45 3.42 0.22 25.92
N ASP A 46 3.41 1.53 25.68
CA ASP A 46 2.58 2.51 26.40
C ASP A 46 1.21 2.74 25.75
N ASP A 47 0.97 2.17 24.56
CA ASP A 47 -0.34 2.31 23.89
C ASP A 47 -1.39 1.46 24.59
N GLY A 48 -2.58 2.02 24.81
CA GLY A 48 -3.74 1.26 25.25
C GLY A 48 -4.34 0.49 24.07
N VAL A 49 -4.22 -0.83 24.05
CA VAL A 49 -4.62 -1.65 22.88
C VAL A 49 -5.93 -2.39 23.15
N ASN A 50 -6.91 -2.20 22.27
CA ASN A 50 -8.16 -2.97 22.25
C ASN A 50 -8.43 -3.46 20.82
N LEU A 51 -7.77 -4.56 20.47
CA LEU A 51 -7.86 -5.18 19.14
C LEU A 51 -8.55 -6.53 19.23
N GLN A 52 -9.28 -6.87 18.17
CA GLN A 52 -9.73 -8.23 17.97
C GLN A 52 -8.54 -9.19 17.78
N ARG A 53 -8.76 -10.48 18.06
CA ARG A 53 -7.73 -11.49 17.89
C ARG A 53 -7.70 -11.99 16.44
N PHE A 54 -6.48 -12.10 15.91
CA PHE A 54 -6.20 -12.61 14.57
C PHE A 54 -5.42 -13.92 14.65
N ASP A 55 -5.97 -14.92 15.35
CA ASP A 55 -5.27 -16.16 15.68
C ASP A 55 -4.87 -17.00 14.43
N SER A 56 -5.54 -16.76 13.29
CA SER A 56 -5.28 -17.43 12.01
C SER A 56 -4.31 -16.67 11.10
N ILE A 57 -3.90 -15.45 11.45
CA ILE A 57 -3.06 -14.59 10.59
C ILE A 57 -1.63 -14.58 11.12
N THR A 58 -0.72 -15.19 10.36
CA THR A 58 0.69 -15.36 10.74
C THR A 58 1.53 -14.10 10.54
N LYS A 59 1.10 -13.21 9.64
CA LYS A 59 1.77 -11.94 9.36
C LYS A 59 0.78 -10.90 8.86
N TYR A 60 0.82 -9.73 9.48
CA TYR A 60 0.02 -8.57 9.10
C TYR A 60 0.74 -7.27 9.47
N ASP A 61 0.33 -6.17 8.84
CA ASP A 61 0.67 -4.82 9.23
C ASP A 61 -0.55 -4.18 9.92
N ILE A 62 -0.31 -3.34 10.92
CA ILE A 62 -1.35 -2.50 11.53
C ILE A 62 -1.27 -1.14 10.86
N VAL A 63 -2.40 -0.63 10.40
CA VAL A 63 -2.47 0.62 9.64
C VAL A 63 -3.55 1.55 10.18
N THR A 64 -3.42 2.82 9.85
CA THR A 64 -4.45 3.84 10.01
C THR A 64 -4.87 4.39 8.65
N VAL A 65 -6.14 4.77 8.52
CA VAL A 65 -6.69 5.37 7.31
C VAL A 65 -7.56 6.58 7.69
N ASP A 66 -7.47 7.66 6.92
CA ASP A 66 -8.48 8.72 6.94
C ASP A 66 -9.57 8.35 5.93
N PRO A 67 -10.75 7.86 6.39
CA PRO A 67 -11.79 7.39 5.49
C PRO A 67 -12.37 8.50 4.62
N VAL A 68 -12.42 9.74 5.11
CA VAL A 68 -12.98 10.88 4.37
C VAL A 68 -12.04 11.27 3.25
N ALA A 69 -10.74 11.32 3.53
CA ALA A 69 -9.72 11.53 2.51
C ALA A 69 -9.72 10.38 1.48
N PHE A 70 -9.83 9.13 1.94
CA PHE A 70 -9.90 7.95 1.06
C PHE A 70 -11.07 8.05 0.09
N MET A 71 -12.30 8.27 0.59
CA MET A 71 -13.51 8.34 -0.24
C MET A 71 -13.40 9.48 -1.28
N LYS A 72 -12.92 10.65 -0.85
CA LYS A 72 -12.71 11.80 -1.74
C LYS A 72 -11.76 11.49 -2.89
N ASP A 73 -10.62 10.85 -2.59
CA ASP A 73 -9.64 10.51 -3.62
C ASP A 73 -10.12 9.34 -4.50
N ALA A 74 -10.83 8.37 -3.91
CA ALA A 74 -11.44 7.27 -4.64
C ALA A 74 -12.46 7.75 -5.67
N ASP A 75 -13.31 8.73 -5.33
CA ASP A 75 -14.28 9.34 -6.26
C ASP A 75 -13.61 10.13 -7.40
N SER A 76 -12.35 10.54 -7.25
CA SER A 76 -11.56 11.13 -8.35
C SER A 76 -11.12 10.09 -9.41
N GLY A 77 -11.27 8.81 -9.07
CA GLY A 77 -10.98 7.65 -9.91
C GLY A 77 -9.51 7.21 -9.91
N LYS A 78 -8.59 7.99 -9.33
CA LYS A 78 -7.17 7.60 -9.20
C LYS A 78 -6.69 7.82 -7.78
N ILE A 79 -6.21 6.75 -7.16
CA ILE A 79 -5.76 6.76 -5.76
C ILE A 79 -4.45 6.01 -5.63
N THR A 80 -3.63 6.43 -4.67
CA THR A 80 -2.41 5.70 -4.27
C THR A 80 -2.61 5.16 -2.87
N ILE A 81 -2.35 3.87 -2.68
CA ILE A 81 -2.44 3.19 -1.39
C ILE A 81 -1.09 2.54 -1.06
N GLN A 82 -0.81 2.35 0.23
CA GLN A 82 0.34 1.59 0.69
C GLN A 82 -0.11 0.26 1.31
N LEU A 83 0.38 -0.85 0.76
CA LEU A 83 0.12 -2.20 1.27
C LEU A 83 1.46 -2.88 1.57
N SER A 84 1.68 -3.24 2.82
CA SER A 84 2.94 -3.81 3.32
C SER A 84 4.20 -3.05 2.89
N GLY A 85 4.16 -1.73 3.07
CA GLY A 85 5.28 -0.82 2.76
C GLY A 85 5.55 -0.63 1.28
N LYS A 86 4.64 -1.04 0.39
CA LYS A 86 4.72 -0.82 -1.06
C LYS A 86 3.57 0.03 -1.52
N GLU A 87 3.87 1.02 -2.36
CA GLU A 87 2.87 1.86 -2.98
C GLU A 87 2.25 1.20 -4.22
N TYR A 88 0.94 1.32 -4.32
CA TYR A 88 0.15 0.84 -5.46
C TYR A 88 -0.79 1.93 -5.93
N LYS A 89 -0.79 2.17 -7.25
CA LYS A 89 -1.73 3.07 -7.90
C LYS A 89 -2.94 2.28 -8.37
N LEU A 90 -4.13 2.75 -8.01
CA LEU A 90 -5.39 2.13 -8.39
C LEU A 90 -6.20 3.08 -9.26
N GLU A 91 -6.94 2.48 -10.19
CA GLU A 91 -8.02 3.14 -10.92
C GLU A 91 -9.34 2.59 -10.37
N LEU A 92 -10.12 3.46 -9.71
CA LEU A 92 -11.40 3.12 -9.08
C LEU A 92 -12.56 3.73 -9.86
N GLU A 93 -13.67 3.02 -9.90
CA GLU A 93 -14.96 3.57 -10.29
C GLU A 93 -15.53 4.42 -9.14
N PRO A 94 -16.36 5.45 -9.44
CA PRO A 94 -17.03 6.23 -8.40
C PRO A 94 -17.83 5.36 -7.42
N GLY A 95 -17.88 5.78 -6.16
CA GLY A 95 -18.54 5.02 -5.10
C GLY A 95 -20.04 4.81 -5.36
N ILE A 96 -20.51 3.58 -5.16
CA ILE A 96 -21.93 3.24 -5.20
C ILE A 96 -22.47 3.25 -3.77
N LEU A 97 -23.46 4.10 -3.49
CA LEU A 97 -24.14 4.15 -2.20
C LEU A 97 -24.93 2.85 -1.96
N MET A 98 -24.65 2.17 -0.85
CA MET A 98 -25.27 0.89 -0.51
C MET A 98 -26.50 1.00 0.39
N ASN A 99 -26.59 2.04 1.22
CA ASN A 99 -27.66 2.22 2.19
C ASN A 99 -28.32 3.60 2.05
N GLU A 100 -29.25 3.71 1.11
CA GLU A 100 -30.03 4.93 0.94
C GLU A 100 -30.85 5.27 2.20
N GLY A 101 -30.79 6.53 2.63
CA GLY A 101 -31.59 7.05 3.74
C GLY A 101 -31.18 6.59 5.13
N SER A 102 -30.07 5.87 5.27
CA SER A 102 -29.50 5.44 6.56
C SER A 102 -28.11 6.03 6.75
N LYS A 103 -27.77 6.37 8.01
CA LYS A 103 -26.43 6.86 8.38
C LYS A 103 -25.69 5.82 9.24
N PRO A 104 -24.35 5.72 9.14
CA PRO A 104 -23.51 6.43 8.16
C PRO A 104 -23.78 5.94 6.74
N GLU A 105 -23.54 6.79 5.74
CA GLU A 105 -23.58 6.35 4.34
C GLU A 105 -22.41 5.40 4.08
N ILE A 106 -22.68 4.31 3.39
CA ILE A 106 -21.74 3.25 3.06
C ILE A 106 -21.61 3.21 1.56
N TYR A 107 -20.37 3.35 1.08
CA TYR A 107 -20.03 3.33 -0.33
C TYR A 107 -19.23 2.07 -0.66
N ILE A 108 -19.48 1.51 -1.84
CA ILE A 108 -18.61 0.49 -2.43
C ILE A 108 -17.88 1.05 -3.63
N TYR A 109 -16.56 0.88 -3.62
CA TYR A 109 -15.66 1.22 -4.71
C TYR A 109 -15.13 -0.07 -5.32
N ASN A 110 -15.14 -0.16 -6.65
CA ASN A 110 -14.52 -1.26 -7.39
C ASN A 110 -13.47 -0.69 -8.34
N GLY A 111 -12.46 -1.47 -8.69
CA GLY A 111 -11.45 -1.02 -9.63
C GLY A 111 -10.31 -2.00 -9.82
N ASN A 112 -9.17 -1.50 -10.30
CA ASN A 112 -8.01 -2.32 -10.64
C ASN A 112 -6.70 -1.62 -10.25
N VAL A 113 -5.62 -2.39 -10.14
CA VAL A 113 -4.26 -1.88 -9.93
C VAL A 113 -3.62 -1.54 -11.27
N VAL A 114 -3.09 -0.33 -11.40
CA VAL A 114 -2.41 0.15 -12.61
C VAL A 114 -1.21 -0.73 -12.92
N GLY A 115 -1.12 -1.22 -14.16
CA GLY A 115 -0.05 -2.10 -14.63
C GLY A 115 -0.30 -3.60 -14.40
N TYR A 116 -1.39 -3.98 -13.73
CA TYR A 116 -1.76 -5.38 -13.48
C TYR A 116 -3.11 -5.70 -14.14
N SER A 117 -3.06 -6.22 -15.36
CA SER A 117 -4.25 -6.41 -16.22
C SER A 117 -5.31 -7.39 -15.71
N LYS A 118 -4.97 -8.23 -14.72
CA LYS A 118 -5.88 -9.18 -14.09
C LYS A 118 -6.20 -8.84 -12.64
N SER A 119 -5.72 -7.69 -12.17
CA SER A 119 -6.00 -7.26 -10.81
C SER A 119 -7.46 -6.86 -10.66
N LYS A 120 -7.96 -6.93 -9.43
CA LYS A 120 -9.26 -6.43 -9.01
C LYS A 120 -9.07 -5.78 -7.63
N ALA A 121 -9.80 -4.72 -7.35
CA ALA A 121 -9.84 -4.10 -6.04
C ALA A 121 -11.29 -3.81 -5.67
N ARG A 122 -11.62 -3.99 -4.38
CA ARG A 122 -12.91 -3.59 -3.82
C ARG A 122 -12.70 -2.99 -2.45
N PHE A 123 -13.38 -1.89 -2.18
CA PHE A 123 -13.42 -1.25 -0.87
C PHE A 123 -14.85 -0.97 -0.46
N THR A 124 -15.13 -1.16 0.82
CA THR A 124 -16.33 -0.66 1.48
C THR A 124 -15.88 0.43 2.45
N ALA A 125 -16.41 1.63 2.27
CA ALA A 125 -16.00 2.79 3.04
C ALA A 125 -17.20 3.56 3.58
N SER A 126 -17.01 4.14 4.76
CA SER A 126 -17.90 5.14 5.35
C SER A 126 -17.05 6.08 6.18
N GLU A 127 -17.62 7.14 6.76
CA GLU A 127 -16.91 7.99 7.72
C GLU A 127 -16.33 7.22 8.93
N ALA A 128 -16.80 6.00 9.19
CA ALA A 128 -16.31 5.16 10.29
C ALA A 128 -15.06 4.34 9.95
N GLY A 129 -14.70 4.16 8.68
CA GLY A 129 -13.55 3.33 8.30
C GLY A 129 -13.60 2.79 6.87
N VAL A 130 -12.53 2.09 6.48
CA VAL A 130 -12.36 1.49 5.15
C VAL A 130 -11.91 0.05 5.29
N ILE A 131 -12.68 -0.87 4.74
CA ILE A 131 -12.31 -2.29 4.63
C ILE A 131 -12.32 -2.72 3.17
N GLY A 132 -11.70 -3.86 2.85
CA GLY A 132 -11.75 -4.39 1.49
C GLY A 132 -10.53 -5.22 1.13
N TRP A 133 -10.26 -5.29 -0.17
CA TRP A 133 -9.19 -6.14 -0.68
C TRP A 133 -8.64 -5.66 -2.02
N VAL A 134 -7.41 -6.06 -2.29
CA VAL A 134 -6.71 -5.85 -3.57
C VAL A 134 -6.11 -7.17 -4.02
N ASP A 135 -6.67 -7.74 -5.07
CA ASP A 135 -6.20 -8.95 -5.73
C ASP A 135 -5.36 -8.58 -6.95
N PHE A 136 -4.11 -9.05 -7.00
CA PHE A 136 -3.23 -8.80 -8.15
C PHE A 136 -3.48 -9.75 -9.32
N GLY A 137 -4.22 -10.84 -9.08
CA GLY A 137 -4.52 -11.88 -10.05
C GLY A 137 -3.29 -12.55 -10.65
N GLY A 138 -3.53 -13.39 -11.66
CA GLY A 138 -2.47 -14.00 -12.47
C GLY A 138 -1.60 -15.02 -11.70
N ILE A 139 -0.30 -15.03 -12.00
CA ILE A 139 0.66 -16.03 -11.48
C ILE A 139 0.99 -15.78 -10.01
N LEU A 140 0.90 -14.52 -9.55
CA LEU A 140 1.28 -14.17 -8.18
C LEU A 140 0.29 -14.73 -7.15
N ASN A 141 -1.01 -14.78 -7.49
CA ASN A 141 -2.08 -15.23 -6.60
C ASN A 141 -2.02 -14.58 -5.20
N ILE A 142 -1.58 -13.32 -5.15
CA ILE A 142 -1.49 -12.52 -3.93
C ILE A 142 -2.70 -11.61 -3.90
N LYS A 143 -3.50 -11.78 -2.84
CA LYS A 143 -4.58 -10.87 -2.45
C LYS A 143 -4.23 -10.25 -1.12
N TYR A 144 -4.25 -8.92 -1.06
CA TYR A 144 -4.20 -8.18 0.19
C TYR A 144 -5.63 -8.01 0.70
N ILE A 145 -5.81 -8.21 2.00
CA ILE A 145 -7.07 -8.07 2.71
C ILE A 145 -6.89 -7.00 3.79
N ILE A 146 -7.90 -6.15 3.94
CA ILE A 146 -7.96 -5.01 4.84
C ILE A 146 -9.21 -5.18 5.70
N GLU A 147 -9.01 -5.36 7.00
CA GLU A 147 -10.09 -5.59 7.96
C GLU A 147 -9.94 -4.67 9.16
N GLN A 148 -11.08 -4.24 9.71
CA GLN A 148 -11.07 -3.47 10.95
C GLN A 148 -10.48 -4.31 12.08
N ALA A 149 -9.54 -3.73 12.82
CA ALA A 149 -8.83 -4.42 13.89
C ALA A 149 -9.27 -4.00 15.28
N GLY A 150 -9.74 -2.75 15.42
CA GLY A 150 -10.21 -2.19 16.67
C GLY A 150 -9.58 -0.83 16.92
N GLU A 151 -9.27 -0.53 18.19
CA GLU A 151 -8.77 0.78 18.59
C GLU A 151 -7.46 0.69 19.37
N ILE A 152 -6.61 1.70 19.17
CA ILE A 152 -5.48 2.00 20.06
C ILE A 152 -5.70 3.36 20.73
N ARG A 153 -5.12 3.52 21.92
CA ARG A 153 -5.03 4.80 22.63
C ARG A 153 -3.58 5.22 22.75
N ARG A 154 -3.21 6.30 22.06
CA ARG A 154 -1.85 6.87 22.09
C ARG A 154 -1.93 8.29 22.63
N ASN A 155 -1.16 8.60 23.68
CA ASN A 155 -1.19 9.92 24.32
C ASN A 155 -2.60 10.38 24.75
N GLY A 156 -3.49 9.44 25.09
CA GLY A 156 -4.88 9.71 25.46
C GLY A 156 -5.85 9.88 24.28
N GLU A 157 -5.36 9.89 23.05
CA GLU A 157 -6.18 9.96 21.84
C GLU A 157 -6.55 8.55 21.34
N LYS A 158 -7.83 8.36 20.97
CA LYS A 158 -8.31 7.11 20.39
C LYS A 158 -8.09 7.15 18.87
N MET A 159 -7.51 6.08 18.33
CA MET A 159 -7.32 5.87 16.90
C MET A 159 -7.93 4.52 16.53
N GLU A 160 -8.83 4.50 15.54
CA GLU A 160 -9.26 3.26 14.88
C GLU A 160 -8.10 2.76 14.02
N VAL A 161 -7.90 1.45 14.02
CA VAL A 161 -6.84 0.80 13.26
C VAL A 161 -7.37 -0.42 12.52
N ASP A 162 -6.78 -0.66 11.36
CA ASP A 162 -7.06 -1.80 10.51
C ASP A 162 -5.84 -2.73 10.48
N VAL A 163 -6.07 -3.99 10.09
CA VAL A 163 -4.98 -4.89 9.68
C VAL A 163 -4.95 -5.03 8.18
N VAL A 164 -3.73 -5.07 7.63
CA VAL A 164 -3.46 -5.42 6.24
C VAL A 164 -2.65 -6.70 6.23
N TYR A 165 -3.15 -7.73 5.54
CA TYR A 165 -2.46 -9.01 5.44
C TYR A 165 -2.64 -9.62 4.05
N ARG A 166 -1.80 -10.61 3.73
CA ARG A 166 -1.92 -11.33 2.46
C ARG A 166 -2.66 -12.64 2.68
N ASN A 167 -3.41 -13.09 1.68
CA ASN A 167 -4.05 -14.41 1.67
C ASN A 167 -3.08 -15.57 1.97
N VAL A 168 -1.81 -15.44 1.57
CA VAL A 168 -0.76 -16.44 1.84
C VAL A 168 -0.23 -16.44 3.27
N ASP A 169 -0.56 -15.41 4.06
CA ASP A 169 -0.16 -15.28 5.46
C ASP A 169 -1.25 -15.80 6.43
N VAL A 170 -2.30 -16.44 5.92
CA VAL A 170 -3.35 -17.08 6.72
C VAL A 170 -3.03 -18.56 6.91
N ASP A 171 -3.00 -19.03 8.16
CA ASP A 171 -2.93 -20.45 8.46
C ASP A 171 -4.30 -21.10 8.23
N SER A 172 -4.33 -22.08 7.34
CA SER A 172 -5.51 -22.90 7.01
C SER A 172 -6.15 -23.63 8.20
N SER A 173 -5.49 -23.68 9.36
CA SER A 173 -6.00 -24.33 10.58
C SER A 173 -6.77 -23.41 11.53
N GLY A 174 -6.81 -22.10 11.27
CA GLY A 174 -7.51 -21.12 12.11
C GLY A 174 -8.93 -20.79 11.64
N THR A 175 -9.67 -20.00 12.44
CA THR A 175 -10.99 -19.47 12.04
C THR A 175 -10.83 -18.69 10.74
N PRO A 176 -11.61 -19.00 9.68
CA PRO A 176 -11.52 -18.31 8.41
C PRO A 176 -11.85 -16.82 8.58
N PRO A 177 -11.28 -15.93 7.74
CA PRO A 177 -11.68 -14.53 7.70
C PRO A 177 -13.17 -14.40 7.35
N SER A 178 -13.72 -13.20 7.56
CA SER A 178 -15.16 -12.96 7.41
C SER A 178 -15.70 -13.51 6.09
N SER A 179 -16.89 -14.12 6.11
CA SER A 179 -17.47 -14.76 4.93
C SER A 179 -17.74 -13.78 3.77
N ASP A 180 -17.76 -12.48 4.04
CA ASP A 180 -18.00 -11.43 3.05
C ASP A 180 -16.73 -11.16 2.19
N ASP A 181 -15.58 -11.71 2.58
CA ASP A 181 -14.31 -11.63 1.82
C ASP A 181 -14.14 -12.76 0.79
N GLN A 182 -15.07 -13.72 0.82
CA GLN A 182 -15.24 -14.79 -0.16
C GLN A 182 -16.53 -14.44 -0.94
N VAL A 183 -16.60 -14.73 -2.23
CA VAL A 183 -17.79 -14.54 -3.11
C VAL A 183 -18.01 -13.08 -3.58
N TYR A 184 -17.96 -12.70 -4.86
CA TYR A 184 -18.28 -13.38 -6.13
C TYR A 184 -17.24 -13.01 -7.21
N ASP A 185 -16.91 -14.01 -8.05
CA ASP A 185 -16.25 -13.82 -9.35
C ASP A 185 -17.06 -12.92 -10.30
#